data_AF-A0A524AVB7-F1
#
_entry.id   AF-A0A524AVB7-F1
#
_cell.length_a   1.000
_cell.length_b   1.000
_cell.length_c   1.000
_cell.angle_alpha   90.00
_cell.angle_beta   90.00
_cell.angle_gamma   90.00
#
_symmetry.space_group_name_H-M   'P 1'
#
loop_
_entity.id
_entity.type
_entity.pdbx_description
1 polymer ?
#
loop_
_entity_poly.entity_id
_entity_poly.type
_entity_poly.pdbx_seq_one_letter_code
_entity_poly.pdbx_strand_id
1 'polypeptide(L)'
;MKKMKRIRMVCILFGSVLAAFLVPLAARAWLASPRLVEAPLKASVTWDAKWQVISQNGYTDGMHPYPAVAVVSPTVCIAWSRQVGDNVEYYDPYYRSSPQNGDPGQWGDQVDIQPALSITETTRVDVAVDDNYKPHFVWSEYTRTPSYTLYYSYTNATSVEKITETNDKLLSPAIAVSDDDKVHVVWSQESSIQYNSKDIGPSTSWGSSTDITSSAVMAIHSDIAVDSAGTAHVVWSEGDIGSADIFYANSSDGSVWSTPFEVSDDVSNDGRKPAIAVSGNNVYVAWCEFESLSKQWVRFRQSNNKGASGSWSPYSENISGGPLGAHADVSTYLCPAIAVDSNEKIHVAFNGLVSGGTYEDIYYASKTQIGSWLCCRNLTSNVIGLHRNNTTPDIAAGGEDVHLVWAGPPPPPPFDPEGNDYEVLYKRTVTLGEGVYLPIIMKSY
;
A
#
# COMPACT_ATOMS: atom_id res chain seq x y z
N MET A 1 82.27 12.53 54.78
CA MET A 1 81.89 13.59 53.81
C MET A 1 81.42 12.89 52.53
N LYS A 2 80.30 13.19 51.86
CA LYS A 2 79.13 14.09 52.05
C LYS A 2 77.87 13.24 51.70
N LYS A 3 76.78 13.24 52.51
CA LYS A 3 75.45 13.86 52.26
C LYS A 3 74.88 13.63 50.84
N MET A 4 73.62 13.28 50.55
CA MET A 4 72.34 12.98 51.24
C MET A 4 71.39 12.33 50.16
N LYS A 5 70.20 11.74 50.37
CA LYS A 5 69.28 11.48 51.51
C LYS A 5 68.48 10.16 51.20
N ARG A 6 67.37 9.86 51.90
CA ARG A 6 66.41 8.75 51.59
C ARG A 6 65.16 9.25 50.84
N ILE A 7 64.58 8.44 49.94
CA ILE A 7 63.12 8.32 49.69
C ILE A 7 62.77 6.81 49.54
N ARG A 8 61.54 6.42 49.89
CA ARG A 8 61.08 5.02 50.03
C ARG A 8 60.49 4.41 48.75
N MET A 9 60.62 3.09 48.69
CA MET A 9 59.97 2.13 47.77
C MET A 9 58.46 1.96 48.04
N VAL A 10 57.62 1.99 46.98
CA VAL A 10 56.35 1.25 46.81
C VAL A 10 56.14 1.00 45.29
N CYS A 11 55.49 -0.12 44.95
CA CYS A 11 55.33 -0.70 43.61
C CYS A 11 54.31 0.00 42.69
N ILE A 12 54.35 -0.34 41.39
CA ILE A 12 53.19 -0.72 40.54
C ILE A 12 53.71 -1.58 39.37
N LEU A 13 52.94 -2.59 38.94
CA LEU A 13 53.28 -3.48 37.82
C LEU A 13 52.91 -2.84 36.47
N PHE A 14 53.72 -3.10 35.45
CA PHE A 14 53.27 -3.26 34.06
C PHE A 14 54.00 -4.46 33.45
N GLY A 15 53.30 -5.28 32.67
CA GLY A 15 53.83 -6.53 32.12
C GLY A 15 54.29 -6.42 30.68
N SER A 16 55.01 -7.44 30.20
CA SER A 16 54.98 -7.97 28.82
C SER A 16 56.08 -9.04 28.64
N VAL A 17 55.81 -10.03 27.78
CA VAL A 17 56.61 -10.45 26.60
C VAL A 17 55.96 -11.71 25.99
N LEU A 18 56.19 -11.92 24.69
CA LEU A 18 55.34 -12.64 23.75
C LEU A 18 55.89 -14.04 23.33
N ALA A 19 54.97 -14.93 22.92
CA ALA A 19 55.12 -16.05 21.97
C ALA A 19 55.99 -17.30 22.28
N ALA A 20 55.34 -18.47 22.17
CA ALA A 20 55.85 -19.68 21.50
C ALA A 20 54.66 -20.57 21.02
N PHE A 21 54.86 -21.39 19.99
CA PHE A 21 53.81 -22.04 19.17
C PHE A 21 53.76 -23.58 19.32
N LEU A 22 52.62 -24.18 18.88
CA LEU A 22 52.40 -25.57 18.42
C LEU A 22 52.34 -26.75 19.42
N VAL A 23 51.20 -27.47 19.41
CA VAL A 23 50.99 -28.95 19.37
C VAL A 23 49.48 -29.18 19.10
N PRO A 24 49.02 -30.25 18.38
CA PRO A 24 47.89 -30.10 17.44
C PRO A 24 46.51 -30.62 17.89
N LEU A 25 45.50 -30.26 17.07
CA LEU A 25 44.14 -30.80 17.07
C LEU A 25 44.12 -32.33 16.86
N ALA A 26 43.63 -33.09 17.85
CA ALA A 26 42.80 -34.29 17.66
C ALA A 26 42.24 -34.78 19.01
N ALA A 27 41.09 -35.46 18.98
CA ALA A 27 40.50 -36.22 20.09
C ALA A 27 40.11 -35.45 21.38
N ARG A 28 38.97 -34.72 21.32
CA ARG A 28 37.98 -34.63 22.43
C ARG A 28 36.62 -34.10 21.94
N ALA A 29 35.98 -34.86 21.06
CA ALA A 29 34.54 -34.80 20.83
C ALA A 29 33.91 -36.10 21.37
N TRP A 30 32.60 -36.08 21.65
CA TRP A 30 31.81 -37.10 22.36
C TRP A 30 31.93 -37.10 23.90
N LEU A 31 31.15 -36.21 24.54
CA LEU A 31 29.98 -36.62 25.35
C LEU A 31 29.21 -35.39 25.88
N ALA A 32 28.50 -34.73 24.97
CA ALA A 32 27.41 -33.82 25.30
C ALA A 32 26.45 -33.83 24.10
N SER A 33 25.45 -34.71 24.11
CA SER A 33 24.34 -34.59 23.17
C SER A 33 23.64 -33.26 23.46
N PRO A 34 23.55 -32.32 22.50
CA PRO A 34 22.74 -31.14 22.72
C PRO A 34 21.30 -31.61 22.85
N ARG A 35 20.71 -31.49 24.05
CA ARG A 35 19.25 -31.51 24.16
C ARG A 35 18.76 -30.35 23.30
N LEU A 36 17.96 -30.66 22.29
CA LEU A 36 17.11 -29.67 21.64
C LEU A 36 16.26 -29.03 22.72
N VAL A 37 16.63 -27.81 23.10
CA VAL A 37 15.70 -26.90 23.74
C VAL A 37 14.83 -26.40 22.59
N GLU A 38 13.70 -27.08 22.39
CA GLU A 38 12.61 -26.57 21.58
C GLU A 38 12.07 -25.33 22.30
N ALA A 39 12.70 -24.18 22.02
CA ALA A 39 12.05 -22.91 22.27
C ALA A 39 10.80 -22.87 21.39
N PRO A 40 9.63 -22.47 21.91
CA PRO A 40 8.45 -22.32 21.07
C PRO A 40 8.81 -21.37 19.92
N LEU A 41 8.58 -21.81 18.68
CA LEU A 41 8.71 -20.93 17.54
C LEU A 41 7.69 -19.80 17.75
N LYS A 42 8.19 -18.59 18.00
CA LYS A 42 7.36 -17.39 18.05
C LYS A 42 6.57 -17.35 16.74
N ALA A 43 5.23 -17.35 16.82
CA ALA A 43 4.35 -17.57 15.67
C ALA A 43 4.81 -16.72 14.47
N SER A 44 5.26 -17.38 13.41
CA SER A 44 5.76 -16.67 12.23
C SER A 44 4.59 -16.31 11.35
N VAL A 45 4.28 -15.01 11.29
CA VAL A 45 3.31 -14.46 10.34
C VAL A 45 3.78 -14.80 8.92
N THR A 46 2.96 -15.56 8.19
CA THR A 46 3.23 -15.98 6.81
C THR A 46 2.12 -15.51 5.89
N TRP A 47 2.45 -15.17 4.65
CA TRP A 47 1.46 -14.98 3.60
C TRP A 47 0.87 -16.32 3.16
N ASP A 48 -0.44 -16.35 2.93
CA ASP A 48 -1.14 -17.51 2.40
C ASP A 48 -0.89 -17.73 0.89
N ALA A 49 -1.56 -18.76 0.35
CA ALA A 49 -1.60 -19.00 -1.08
C ALA A 49 -2.46 -17.94 -1.76
N LYS A 50 -2.03 -17.43 -2.93
CA LYS A 50 -2.86 -16.53 -3.74
C LYS A 50 -4.16 -17.23 -4.14
N TRP A 51 -5.25 -16.49 -4.16
CA TRP A 51 -6.52 -16.95 -4.74
C TRP A 51 -7.24 -15.79 -5.46
N GLN A 52 -8.27 -16.14 -6.23
CA GLN A 52 -8.99 -15.23 -7.14
C GLN A 52 -10.24 -14.67 -6.46
N VAL A 53 -10.35 -13.34 -6.34
CA VAL A 53 -11.54 -12.69 -5.76
C VAL A 53 -12.77 -12.85 -6.67
N ILE A 54 -12.51 -12.86 -7.99
CA ILE A 54 -13.52 -12.98 -9.04
C ILE A 54 -13.85 -14.46 -9.32
N SER A 55 -15.14 -14.80 -9.45
CA SER A 55 -15.58 -16.11 -9.94
C SER A 55 -15.36 -16.29 -11.45
N GLN A 56 -15.26 -17.54 -11.90
CA GLN A 56 -15.08 -17.89 -13.32
C GLN A 56 -16.09 -17.18 -14.25
N ASN A 57 -15.61 -16.72 -15.41
CA ASN A 57 -16.32 -15.86 -16.38
C ASN A 57 -16.47 -14.38 -15.96
N GLY A 58 -15.59 -13.85 -15.10
CA GLY A 58 -15.59 -12.45 -14.68
C GLY A 58 -14.36 -11.63 -15.13
N TYR A 59 -13.71 -12.04 -16.23
CA TYR A 59 -12.53 -11.35 -16.76
C TYR A 59 -12.81 -9.88 -17.11
N THR A 60 -11.79 -9.03 -17.04
CA THR A 60 -11.84 -7.67 -17.58
C THR A 60 -11.28 -7.67 -19.00
N ASP A 61 -12.16 -7.84 -20.00
CA ASP A 61 -11.82 -7.90 -21.44
C ASP A 61 -11.19 -6.58 -21.91
N GLY A 62 -9.87 -6.46 -21.78
CA GLY A 62 -9.08 -5.31 -22.23
C GLY A 62 -8.80 -4.19 -21.21
N MET A 63 -9.55 -4.06 -20.10
CA MET A 63 -9.28 -3.03 -19.08
C MET A 63 -8.65 -3.60 -17.81
N HIS A 64 -7.96 -2.73 -17.09
CA HIS A 64 -7.43 -2.99 -15.76
C HIS A 64 -8.50 -2.86 -14.66
N PRO A 65 -8.60 -3.80 -13.69
CA PRO A 65 -9.68 -3.81 -12.70
C PRO A 65 -9.52 -2.79 -11.58
N TYR A 66 -8.34 -2.16 -11.41
CA TYR A 66 -8.03 -1.20 -10.33
C TYR A 66 -8.60 -1.61 -8.96
N PRO A 67 -8.19 -2.76 -8.39
CA PRO A 67 -8.77 -3.24 -7.15
C PRO A 67 -8.29 -2.44 -5.93
N ALA A 68 -9.20 -2.26 -4.98
CA ALA A 68 -8.96 -1.66 -3.67
C ALA A 68 -9.46 -2.58 -2.54
N VAL A 69 -8.87 -2.48 -1.35
CA VAL A 69 -9.19 -3.31 -0.18
C VAL A 69 -9.27 -2.47 1.10
N ALA A 70 -10.35 -2.63 1.86
CA ALA A 70 -10.53 -2.01 3.16
C ALA A 70 -10.97 -3.02 4.22
N VAL A 71 -10.58 -2.76 5.47
CA VAL A 71 -10.70 -3.73 6.56
C VAL A 71 -11.09 -3.05 7.87
N VAL A 72 -12.18 -3.52 8.46
CA VAL A 72 -12.52 -3.30 9.88
C VAL A 72 -12.71 -4.67 10.49
N SER A 73 -11.67 -5.15 11.18
CA SER A 73 -11.54 -6.57 11.58
C SER A 73 -12.77 -7.06 12.36
N PRO A 74 -13.40 -8.20 11.98
CA PRO A 74 -12.92 -9.21 11.02
C PRO A 74 -13.43 -9.01 9.58
N THR A 75 -14.11 -7.91 9.26
CA THR A 75 -14.68 -7.67 7.92
C THR A 75 -13.61 -7.13 6.96
N VAL A 76 -13.39 -7.86 5.87
CA VAL A 76 -12.58 -7.43 4.72
C VAL A 76 -13.53 -7.14 3.56
N CYS A 77 -13.38 -6.00 2.90
CA CYS A 77 -14.08 -5.67 1.66
C CYS A 77 -13.07 -5.41 0.55
N ILE A 78 -13.34 -5.92 -0.66
CA ILE A 78 -12.57 -5.67 -1.87
C ILE A 78 -13.52 -5.11 -2.92
N ALA A 79 -13.14 -3.99 -3.55
CA ALA A 79 -13.83 -3.40 -4.67
C ALA A 79 -12.96 -3.48 -5.95
N TRP A 80 -13.60 -3.53 -7.13
CA TRP A 80 -12.92 -3.48 -8.43
C TRP A 80 -13.86 -3.04 -9.56
N SER A 81 -13.31 -2.50 -10.64
CA SER A 81 -14.05 -2.22 -11.87
C SER A 81 -14.17 -3.49 -12.72
N ARG A 82 -15.38 -3.82 -13.20
CA ARG A 82 -15.66 -5.03 -13.99
C ARG A 82 -16.42 -4.69 -15.27
N GLN A 83 -16.04 -5.29 -16.38
CA GLN A 83 -16.78 -5.16 -17.64
C GLN A 83 -18.19 -5.78 -17.52
N VAL A 84 -19.18 -5.16 -18.17
CA VAL A 84 -20.56 -5.67 -18.21
C VAL A 84 -21.07 -5.80 -19.65
N GLY A 85 -21.37 -7.04 -20.04
CA GLY A 85 -21.99 -7.41 -21.32
C GLY A 85 -21.01 -7.92 -22.38
N ASP A 86 -21.46 -8.90 -23.17
CA ASP A 86 -20.61 -9.76 -24.04
C ASP A 86 -19.85 -9.05 -25.19
N ASN A 87 -19.99 -7.74 -25.38
CA ASN A 87 -19.43 -6.97 -26.51
C ASN A 87 -19.31 -5.45 -26.21
N VAL A 88 -19.14 -5.03 -24.96
CA VAL A 88 -19.22 -3.59 -24.61
C VAL A 88 -18.06 -3.12 -23.74
N GLU A 89 -17.51 -1.96 -24.09
CA GLU A 89 -16.41 -1.27 -23.39
C GLU A 89 -16.86 -0.59 -22.08
N TYR A 90 -17.98 -1.01 -21.48
CA TYR A 90 -18.55 -0.40 -20.27
C TYR A 90 -18.20 -1.22 -19.04
N TYR A 91 -17.98 -0.49 -17.95
CA TYR A 91 -17.49 -1.03 -16.69
C TYR A 91 -18.38 -0.51 -15.58
N ASP A 92 -18.85 -1.42 -14.73
CA ASP A 92 -19.57 -1.09 -13.51
C ASP A 92 -18.67 -1.39 -12.29
N PRO A 93 -18.87 -0.72 -11.14
CA PRO A 93 -18.11 -0.98 -9.93
C PRO A 93 -18.70 -2.19 -9.18
N TYR A 94 -17.85 -3.15 -8.82
CA TYR A 94 -18.24 -4.35 -8.08
C TYR A 94 -17.52 -4.40 -6.73
N TYR A 95 -18.11 -5.11 -5.77
CA TYR A 95 -17.43 -5.49 -4.55
C TYR A 95 -17.73 -6.92 -4.10
N ARG A 96 -16.93 -7.36 -3.13
CA ARG A 96 -17.12 -8.58 -2.36
C ARG A 96 -16.64 -8.33 -0.93
N SER A 97 -17.21 -9.03 0.04
CA SER A 97 -16.74 -8.97 1.42
C SER A 97 -16.66 -10.34 2.09
N SER A 98 -15.86 -10.43 3.14
CA SER A 98 -15.75 -11.58 4.03
C SER A 98 -15.81 -11.12 5.49
N PRO A 99 -16.74 -11.66 6.30
CA PRO A 99 -16.83 -11.36 7.74
C PRO A 99 -15.86 -12.20 8.60
N GLN A 100 -14.94 -12.96 7.98
CA GLN A 100 -14.02 -13.87 8.67
C GLN A 100 -12.59 -13.65 8.21
N ASN A 101 -12.14 -12.40 8.30
CA ASN A 101 -10.77 -11.97 8.07
C ASN A 101 -10.25 -12.36 6.67
N GLY A 102 -11.15 -12.32 5.68
CA GLY A 102 -10.87 -12.70 4.30
C GLY A 102 -10.49 -14.17 4.09
N ASP A 103 -10.99 -15.08 4.93
CA ASP A 103 -10.81 -16.52 4.74
C ASP A 103 -11.39 -16.96 3.38
N PRO A 104 -10.63 -17.69 2.52
CA PRO A 104 -11.09 -18.07 1.19
C PRO A 104 -12.43 -18.82 1.16
N GLY A 105 -12.79 -19.53 2.23
CA GLY A 105 -14.06 -20.25 2.33
C GLY A 105 -15.25 -19.39 2.80
N GLN A 106 -15.05 -18.11 3.09
CA GLN A 106 -15.98 -17.25 3.85
C GLN A 106 -16.22 -15.89 3.17
N TRP A 107 -16.20 -15.84 1.83
CA TRP A 107 -16.58 -14.66 1.06
C TRP A 107 -18.05 -14.73 0.66
N GLY A 108 -18.76 -13.60 0.74
CA GLY A 108 -20.13 -13.47 0.23
C GLY A 108 -20.21 -13.58 -1.29
N ASP A 109 -21.36 -13.26 -1.87
CA ASP A 109 -21.49 -13.18 -3.33
C ASP A 109 -20.83 -11.92 -3.90
N GLN A 110 -20.57 -11.90 -5.21
CA GLN A 110 -20.19 -10.67 -5.91
C GLN A 110 -21.40 -9.74 -5.98
N VAL A 111 -21.20 -8.46 -5.65
CA VAL A 111 -22.28 -7.47 -5.67
C VAL A 111 -21.90 -6.33 -6.61
N ASP A 112 -22.82 -6.02 -7.52
CA ASP A 112 -22.79 -4.84 -8.38
C ASP A 112 -23.20 -3.60 -7.56
N ILE A 113 -22.35 -2.58 -7.53
CA ILE A 113 -22.58 -1.33 -6.79
C ILE A 113 -23.58 -0.45 -7.54
N GLN A 114 -23.63 -0.51 -8.87
CA GLN A 114 -24.54 0.27 -9.69
C GLN A 114 -24.94 -0.51 -10.98
N PRO A 115 -26.00 -1.32 -10.94
CA PRO A 115 -26.50 -1.99 -12.14
C PRO A 115 -27.12 -0.97 -13.11
N ALA A 116 -26.35 -0.68 -14.16
CA ALA A 116 -26.72 0.01 -15.40
C ALA A 116 -27.03 1.52 -15.35
N LEU A 117 -26.01 2.32 -15.68
CA LEU A 117 -26.15 3.39 -16.67
C LEU A 117 -25.47 2.93 -17.97
N SER A 118 -26.25 2.46 -18.94
CA SER A 118 -25.78 1.62 -20.06
C SER A 118 -24.91 2.29 -21.14
N ILE A 119 -24.20 3.36 -20.81
CA ILE A 119 -23.24 4.09 -21.66
C ILE A 119 -22.00 4.61 -20.89
N THR A 120 -21.73 4.13 -19.67
CA THR A 120 -20.69 4.70 -18.79
C THR A 120 -19.46 3.80 -18.63
N GLU A 121 -18.31 4.45 -18.47
CA GLU A 121 -17.03 3.79 -18.18
C GLU A 121 -16.63 4.09 -16.73
N THR A 122 -16.81 3.11 -15.82
CA THR A 122 -16.23 3.20 -14.46
C THR A 122 -14.72 3.19 -14.55
N THR A 123 -14.10 4.19 -13.93
CA THR A 123 -12.65 4.34 -13.82
C THR A 123 -12.29 4.44 -12.34
N ARG A 124 -11.44 3.49 -11.87
CA ARG A 124 -10.88 3.46 -10.50
C ARG A 124 -11.94 3.55 -9.40
N VAL A 125 -12.45 2.41 -8.97
CA VAL A 125 -13.20 2.32 -7.71
C VAL A 125 -12.23 2.28 -6.53
N ASP A 126 -12.58 2.93 -5.44
CA ASP A 126 -11.89 2.83 -4.15
C ASP A 126 -12.92 2.55 -3.03
N VAL A 127 -12.46 1.99 -1.91
CA VAL A 127 -13.31 1.50 -0.82
C VAL A 127 -12.75 1.84 0.57
N ALA A 128 -13.63 2.29 1.46
CA ALA A 128 -13.42 2.37 2.91
C ALA A 128 -14.47 1.51 3.64
N VAL A 129 -14.28 1.23 4.94
CA VAL A 129 -15.26 0.49 5.75
C VAL A 129 -15.48 1.26 7.07
N ASP A 130 -16.75 1.45 7.48
CA ASP A 130 -17.11 2.10 8.74
C ASP A 130 -17.01 1.16 9.96
N ASP A 131 -17.05 1.73 11.17
CA ASP A 131 -17.08 0.98 12.44
C ASP A 131 -18.32 0.07 12.59
N ASN A 132 -19.34 0.24 11.74
CA ASN A 132 -20.51 -0.62 11.65
C ASN A 132 -20.33 -1.76 10.63
N TYR A 133 -19.11 -1.97 10.12
CA TYR A 133 -18.71 -2.97 9.12
C TYR A 133 -19.36 -2.79 7.74
N LYS A 134 -19.78 -1.58 7.38
CA LYS A 134 -20.37 -1.25 6.07
C LYS A 134 -19.30 -0.70 5.14
N PRO A 135 -19.25 -1.16 3.88
CA PRO A 135 -18.33 -0.61 2.91
C PRO A 135 -18.90 0.66 2.26
N HIS A 136 -18.01 1.64 2.07
CA HIS A 136 -18.24 2.92 1.41
C HIS A 136 -17.38 2.95 0.16
N PHE A 137 -17.97 3.29 -0.98
CA PHE A 137 -17.32 3.25 -2.28
C PHE A 137 -17.30 4.63 -2.92
N VAL A 138 -16.23 4.94 -3.65
CA VAL A 138 -16.13 6.07 -4.57
C VAL A 138 -15.67 5.57 -5.94
N TRP A 139 -16.20 6.14 -7.02
CA TRP A 139 -15.72 5.87 -8.39
C TRP A 139 -16.05 7.04 -9.31
N SER A 140 -15.27 7.18 -10.39
CA SER A 140 -15.55 8.14 -11.47
C SER A 140 -16.08 7.45 -12.72
N GLU A 141 -17.19 7.93 -13.25
CA GLU A 141 -17.76 7.50 -14.54
C GLU A 141 -17.53 8.53 -15.63
N TYR A 142 -17.24 8.06 -16.84
CA TYR A 142 -17.19 8.87 -18.06
C TYR A 142 -18.40 8.57 -18.97
N THR A 143 -19.05 9.60 -19.50
CA THR A 143 -20.12 9.47 -20.51
C THR A 143 -19.67 9.96 -21.89
N ARG A 144 -20.23 9.39 -22.96
CA ARG A 144 -19.88 9.70 -24.37
C ARG A 144 -20.15 11.14 -24.84
N THR A 145 -20.78 11.98 -24.02
CA THR A 145 -20.95 13.42 -24.26
C THR A 145 -20.33 14.14 -23.08
N PRO A 146 -19.15 14.75 -23.23
CA PRO A 146 -18.07 14.69 -22.25
C PRO A 146 -18.48 15.24 -20.88
N SER A 147 -19.03 14.37 -20.05
CA SER A 147 -19.26 14.58 -18.64
C SER A 147 -18.61 13.45 -17.87
N TYR A 148 -17.85 13.83 -16.85
CA TYR A 148 -17.30 12.95 -15.85
C TYR A 148 -18.12 13.19 -14.58
N THR A 149 -18.59 12.10 -13.98
CA THR A 149 -19.38 12.14 -12.75
C THR A 149 -18.64 11.36 -11.68
N LEU A 150 -18.48 11.96 -10.50
CA LEU A 150 -17.97 11.27 -9.33
C LEU A 150 -19.15 10.81 -8.47
N TYR A 151 -19.15 9.52 -8.13
CA TYR A 151 -20.22 8.86 -7.40
C TYR A 151 -19.73 8.32 -6.06
N TYR A 152 -20.68 8.15 -5.14
CA TYR A 152 -20.50 7.57 -3.81
C TYR A 152 -21.62 6.57 -3.51
N SER A 153 -21.33 5.51 -2.76
CA SER A 153 -22.37 4.63 -2.21
C SER A 153 -21.92 3.98 -0.90
N TYR A 154 -22.84 3.75 0.04
CA TYR A 154 -22.55 3.20 1.38
C TYR A 154 -23.15 1.81 1.67
N THR A 155 -23.77 1.15 0.67
CA THR A 155 -24.21 -0.25 0.76
C THR A 155 -24.36 -0.98 -0.58
N ASN A 156 -24.99 -0.36 -1.59
CA ASN A 156 -25.34 -0.95 -2.90
C ASN A 156 -26.00 0.09 -3.83
N ALA A 157 -26.57 -0.36 -4.96
CA ALA A 157 -27.33 0.41 -5.94
C ALA A 157 -28.37 1.41 -5.39
N THR A 158 -28.96 1.14 -4.21
CA THR A 158 -29.99 2.01 -3.62
C THR A 158 -29.42 3.19 -2.83
N SER A 159 -28.11 3.19 -2.55
CA SER A 159 -27.40 4.25 -1.84
C SER A 159 -26.47 5.08 -2.74
N VAL A 160 -26.61 4.99 -4.07
CA VAL A 160 -25.78 5.74 -5.00
C VAL A 160 -26.13 7.23 -4.99
N GLU A 161 -25.12 8.06 -4.76
CA GLU A 161 -25.19 9.52 -4.76
C GLU A 161 -24.16 10.12 -5.71
N LYS A 162 -24.50 11.26 -6.32
CA LYS A 162 -23.57 12.07 -7.11
C LYS A 162 -22.84 13.05 -6.18
N ILE A 163 -21.51 13.01 -6.17
CA ILE A 163 -20.67 14.01 -5.49
C ILE A 163 -20.54 15.26 -6.38
N THR A 164 -20.15 15.08 -7.65
CA THR A 164 -19.98 16.16 -8.62
C THR A 164 -20.15 15.64 -10.06
N GLU A 165 -20.47 16.55 -10.99
CA GLU A 165 -20.44 16.30 -12.44
C GLU A 165 -19.85 17.53 -13.14
N THR A 166 -18.90 17.30 -14.03
CA THR A 166 -18.18 18.34 -14.79
C THR A 166 -17.78 17.81 -16.17
N ASN A 167 -17.35 18.70 -17.08
CA ASN A 167 -16.73 18.30 -18.34
C ASN A 167 -15.23 17.94 -18.17
N ASP A 168 -14.68 18.22 -17.00
CA ASP A 168 -13.27 18.02 -16.65
C ASP A 168 -13.00 16.55 -16.28
N LYS A 169 -11.80 16.05 -16.57
CA LYS A 169 -11.41 14.71 -16.13
C LYS A 169 -11.34 14.63 -14.61
N LEU A 170 -12.11 13.69 -14.05
CA LEU A 170 -12.05 13.28 -12.65
C LEU A 170 -11.18 12.01 -12.57
N LEU A 171 -10.10 12.04 -11.81
CA LEU A 171 -9.08 10.99 -11.80
C LEU A 171 -8.61 10.67 -10.39
N SER A 172 -8.26 9.39 -10.16
CA SER A 172 -7.76 8.89 -8.87
C SER A 172 -8.60 9.37 -7.68
N PRO A 173 -9.91 9.05 -7.65
CA PRO A 173 -10.69 9.26 -6.46
C PRO A 173 -10.19 8.32 -5.35
N ALA A 174 -10.14 8.83 -4.12
CA ALA A 174 -9.82 8.05 -2.93
C ALA A 174 -10.76 8.42 -1.78
N ILE A 175 -11.08 7.45 -0.91
CA ILE A 175 -12.09 7.56 0.15
C ILE A 175 -11.56 7.14 1.52
N ALA A 176 -11.93 7.89 2.55
CA ALA A 176 -11.73 7.52 3.94
C ALA A 176 -13.02 7.77 4.75
N VAL A 177 -13.18 7.01 5.84
CA VAL A 177 -14.27 7.17 6.80
C VAL A 177 -13.67 7.34 8.19
N SER A 178 -14.24 8.22 9.00
CA SER A 178 -13.82 8.49 10.38
C SER A 178 -14.84 8.02 11.42
N ASP A 179 -14.34 7.79 12.64
CA ASP A 179 -15.06 7.37 13.84
C ASP A 179 -16.27 8.27 14.23
N ASP A 180 -16.38 9.48 13.67
CA ASP A 180 -17.50 10.40 13.83
C ASP A 180 -18.61 10.25 12.76
N ASP A 181 -18.68 9.07 12.11
CA ASP A 181 -19.61 8.73 11.04
C ASP A 181 -19.53 9.72 9.85
N LYS A 182 -18.32 10.13 9.45
CA LYS A 182 -18.10 11.07 8.34
C LYS A 182 -17.29 10.43 7.21
N VAL A 183 -17.75 10.63 5.98
CA VAL A 183 -17.03 10.22 4.76
C VAL A 183 -16.24 11.41 4.21
N HIS A 184 -14.99 11.14 3.82
CA HIS A 184 -14.05 12.07 3.22
C HIS A 184 -13.65 11.53 1.85
N VAL A 185 -13.70 12.37 0.81
CA VAL A 185 -13.36 11.99 -0.56
C VAL A 185 -12.43 13.04 -1.16
N VAL A 186 -11.36 12.57 -1.79
CA VAL A 186 -10.43 13.38 -2.58
C VAL A 186 -10.40 12.89 -4.03
N TRP A 187 -10.20 13.78 -4.99
CA TRP A 187 -9.97 13.43 -6.39
C TRP A 187 -9.11 14.48 -7.10
N SER A 188 -8.44 14.08 -8.19
CA SER A 188 -7.80 15.01 -9.11
C SER A 188 -8.83 15.52 -10.14
N GLN A 189 -8.91 16.84 -10.36
CA GLN A 189 -9.76 17.48 -11.36
C GLN A 189 -8.97 18.53 -12.15
N GLU A 190 -8.91 18.37 -13.48
CA GLU A 190 -8.02 19.11 -14.40
C GLU A 190 -6.54 19.09 -13.96
N SER A 191 -6.13 20.09 -13.18
CA SER A 191 -4.79 20.32 -12.64
C SER A 191 -4.80 20.57 -11.14
N SER A 192 -5.95 20.36 -10.48
CA SER A 192 -6.19 20.61 -9.05
C SER A 192 -6.51 19.31 -8.32
N ILE A 193 -6.34 19.33 -7.00
CA ILE A 193 -6.86 18.29 -6.11
C ILE A 193 -8.07 18.88 -5.37
N GLN A 194 -9.20 18.20 -5.52
CA GLN A 194 -10.47 18.57 -4.94
C GLN A 194 -10.77 17.65 -3.76
N TYR A 195 -11.33 18.22 -2.69
CA TYR A 195 -11.79 17.52 -1.51
C TYR A 195 -13.26 17.81 -1.25
N ASN A 196 -14.00 16.82 -0.75
CA ASN A 196 -15.33 17.00 -0.18
C ASN A 196 -15.55 16.04 0.99
N SER A 197 -16.49 16.35 1.87
CA SER A 197 -16.86 15.46 2.98
C SER A 197 -18.32 15.62 3.37
N LYS A 198 -18.89 14.56 3.96
CA LYS A 198 -20.31 14.45 4.26
C LYS A 198 -20.52 13.52 5.47
N ASP A 199 -21.43 13.87 6.38
CA ASP A 199 -21.83 12.95 7.46
C ASP A 199 -22.66 11.78 6.87
N ILE A 200 -22.42 10.55 7.32
CA ILE A 200 -23.05 9.34 6.80
C ILE A 200 -24.53 9.31 7.16
N GLY A 201 -25.40 9.33 6.15
CA GLY A 201 -26.84 9.20 6.36
C GLY A 201 -27.70 9.54 5.14
N PRO A 202 -29.00 9.17 5.17
CA PRO A 202 -29.93 9.42 4.06
C PRO A 202 -30.47 10.86 4.03
N SER A 203 -30.24 11.67 5.06
CA SER A 203 -30.73 13.06 5.18
C SER A 203 -29.64 14.13 5.06
N THR A 204 -28.41 13.72 4.74
CA THR A 204 -27.24 14.57 4.57
C THR A 204 -26.91 14.67 3.07
N SER A 205 -26.18 15.71 2.67
CA SER A 205 -25.85 15.98 1.26
C SER A 205 -24.41 16.44 1.11
N TRP A 206 -23.78 16.12 -0.02
CA TRP A 206 -22.48 16.67 -0.37
C TRP A 206 -22.52 18.20 -0.45
N GLY A 207 -21.49 18.84 0.11
CA GLY A 207 -21.29 20.29 -0.02
C GLY A 207 -20.61 20.66 -1.33
N SER A 208 -20.21 21.91 -1.47
CA SER A 208 -19.25 22.31 -2.50
C SER A 208 -17.88 21.69 -2.22
N SER A 209 -17.16 21.25 -3.26
CA SER A 209 -15.77 20.84 -3.11
C SER A 209 -14.86 22.02 -2.73
N THR A 210 -13.73 21.70 -2.10
CA THR A 210 -12.64 22.62 -1.80
C THR A 210 -11.42 22.20 -2.61
N ASP A 211 -10.84 23.13 -3.37
CA ASP A 211 -9.51 22.95 -3.95
C ASP A 211 -8.48 23.07 -2.82
N ILE A 212 -7.65 22.04 -2.65
CA ILE A 212 -6.63 21.98 -1.59
C ILE A 212 -5.24 22.38 -2.10
N THR A 213 -5.10 22.61 -3.40
CA THR A 213 -3.81 22.96 -4.02
C THR A 213 -3.46 24.43 -3.80
N SER A 214 -2.18 24.77 -3.96
CA SER A 214 -1.69 26.13 -3.68
C SER A 214 -0.95 26.79 -4.86
N SER A 215 -0.97 26.16 -6.03
CA SER A 215 -0.24 26.61 -7.22
C SER A 215 -1.09 26.53 -8.50
N ALA A 216 -0.47 26.86 -9.64
CA ALA A 216 -1.09 26.81 -10.96
C ALA A 216 -0.46 25.74 -11.88
N VAL A 217 0.28 24.77 -11.31
CA VAL A 217 0.84 23.63 -12.05
C VAL A 217 0.01 22.37 -11.82
N MET A 218 0.28 21.31 -12.60
CA MET A 218 -0.56 20.11 -12.59
C MET A 218 -0.43 19.30 -11.29
N ALA A 219 -1.52 19.23 -10.52
CA ALA A 219 -1.67 18.34 -9.38
C ALA A 219 -2.53 17.10 -9.73
N ILE A 220 -2.00 15.91 -9.44
CA ILE A 220 -2.63 14.61 -9.73
C ILE A 220 -2.24 13.54 -8.71
N HIS A 221 -2.87 12.36 -8.76
CA HIS A 221 -2.55 11.20 -7.93
C HIS A 221 -2.72 11.50 -6.43
N SER A 222 -3.88 12.04 -6.07
CA SER A 222 -4.30 12.23 -4.69
C SER A 222 -4.55 10.91 -3.97
N ASP A 223 -4.24 10.87 -2.67
CA ASP A 223 -4.64 9.82 -1.73
C ASP A 223 -4.97 10.44 -0.35
N ILE A 224 -5.82 9.79 0.45
CA ILE A 224 -6.38 10.32 1.70
C ILE A 224 -6.39 9.29 2.84
N ALA A 225 -6.03 9.74 4.03
CA ALA A 225 -6.29 9.04 5.28
C ALA A 225 -6.90 10.00 6.31
N VAL A 226 -7.62 9.49 7.30
CA VAL A 226 -8.22 10.30 8.37
C VAL A 226 -7.76 9.77 9.72
N ASP A 227 -7.40 10.67 10.64
CA ASP A 227 -7.00 10.29 12.00
C ASP A 227 -8.19 10.15 12.95
N SER A 228 -7.97 9.52 14.11
CA SER A 228 -8.99 9.31 15.16
C SER A 228 -9.51 10.59 15.83
N ALA A 229 -9.14 11.77 15.33
CA ALA A 229 -9.72 13.06 15.70
C ALA A 229 -10.53 13.69 14.54
N GLY A 230 -10.80 12.94 13.46
CA GLY A 230 -11.51 13.42 12.26
C GLY A 230 -10.65 14.32 11.36
N THR A 231 -9.33 14.35 11.55
CA THR A 231 -8.43 15.18 10.74
C THR A 231 -8.16 14.49 9.42
N ALA A 232 -8.57 15.08 8.30
CA ALA A 232 -8.24 14.60 6.98
C ALA A 232 -6.78 14.91 6.65
N HIS A 233 -6.05 13.93 6.14
CA HIS A 233 -4.67 14.00 5.72
C HIS A 233 -4.58 13.59 4.25
N VAL A 234 -4.12 14.49 3.38
CA VAL A 234 -4.10 14.26 1.93
C VAL A 234 -2.70 14.43 1.39
N VAL A 235 -2.31 13.55 0.48
CA VAL A 235 -1.07 13.64 -0.32
C VAL A 235 -1.39 13.67 -1.80
N TRP A 236 -0.52 14.28 -2.61
CA TRP A 236 -0.64 14.31 -4.07
C TRP A 236 0.71 14.54 -4.75
N SER A 237 0.78 14.31 -6.07
CA SER A 237 1.91 14.73 -6.91
C SER A 237 1.59 16.09 -7.55
N GLU A 238 2.48 17.08 -7.45
CA GLU A 238 2.30 18.41 -8.04
C GLU A 238 3.54 18.84 -8.82
N GLY A 239 3.37 19.28 -10.07
CA GLY A 239 4.45 19.81 -10.89
C GLY A 239 4.37 19.42 -12.36
N ASP A 240 5.39 19.82 -13.12
CA ASP A 240 5.46 19.56 -14.56
C ASP A 240 5.67 18.08 -14.89
N ILE A 241 5.51 17.72 -16.17
CA ILE A 241 5.74 16.36 -16.66
C ILE A 241 7.24 16.04 -16.56
N GLY A 242 7.58 15.06 -15.70
CA GLY A 242 8.96 14.64 -15.45
C GLY A 242 9.71 15.44 -14.37
N SER A 243 9.03 16.34 -13.66
CA SER A 243 9.57 17.08 -12.50
C SER A 243 8.45 17.53 -11.56
N ALA A 244 7.65 16.58 -11.09
CA ALA A 244 6.71 16.80 -9.99
C ALA A 244 7.27 16.31 -8.67
N ASP A 245 6.76 16.92 -7.60
CA ASP A 245 7.11 16.62 -6.22
C ASP A 245 5.88 16.10 -5.47
N ILE A 246 6.11 15.45 -4.33
CA ILE A 246 5.03 14.96 -3.46
C ILE A 246 4.69 16.03 -2.44
N PHE A 247 3.42 16.43 -2.40
CA PHE A 247 2.90 17.38 -1.43
C PHE A 247 1.95 16.73 -0.44
N TYR A 248 1.81 17.38 0.71
CA TYR A 248 0.92 16.98 1.80
C TYR A 248 0.20 18.20 2.38
N ALA A 249 -1.07 18.03 2.75
CA ALA A 249 -1.80 18.96 3.59
C ALA A 249 -2.81 18.22 4.50
N ASN A 250 -3.28 18.89 5.54
CA ASN A 250 -4.35 18.39 6.39
C ASN A 250 -5.41 19.44 6.71
N SER A 251 -6.57 18.97 7.18
CA SER A 251 -7.64 19.81 7.70
C SER A 251 -8.45 19.08 8.77
N SER A 252 -8.75 19.77 9.88
CA SER A 252 -9.63 19.29 10.95
C SER A 252 -11.11 19.64 10.75
N ASP A 253 -11.44 20.44 9.74
CA ASP A 253 -12.83 20.81 9.42
C ASP A 253 -13.22 20.56 7.95
N GLY A 254 -12.24 20.25 7.09
CA GLY A 254 -12.41 20.00 5.66
C GLY A 254 -12.47 21.25 4.78
N SER A 255 -12.50 22.45 5.39
CA SER A 255 -12.67 23.75 4.71
C SER A 255 -11.43 24.65 4.80
N VAL A 256 -10.69 24.57 5.90
CA VAL A 256 -9.42 25.28 6.10
C VAL A 256 -8.29 24.27 6.11
N TRP A 257 -7.45 24.32 5.08
CA TRP A 257 -6.32 23.42 4.91
C TRP A 257 -5.01 24.05 5.38
N SER A 258 -4.10 23.22 5.89
CA SER A 258 -2.71 23.64 6.15
C SER A 258 -2.04 24.08 4.84
N THR A 259 -1.09 25.01 4.91
CA THR A 259 -0.19 25.28 3.77
C THR A 259 0.47 23.97 3.32
N PRO A 260 0.43 23.63 2.02
CA PRO A 260 1.05 22.41 1.52
C PRO A 260 2.54 22.31 1.88
N PHE A 261 2.96 21.11 2.27
CA PHE A 261 4.32 20.77 2.60
C PHE A 261 4.88 19.78 1.58
N GLU A 262 6.08 20.06 1.06
CA GLU A 262 6.79 19.23 0.09
C GLU A 262 7.46 18.04 0.80
N VAL A 263 6.84 16.86 0.68
CA VAL A 263 7.29 15.61 1.29
C VAL A 263 8.53 15.05 0.57
N SER A 264 8.79 15.43 -0.68
CA SER A 264 9.97 15.00 -1.46
C SER A 264 11.15 15.97 -1.46
N ASP A 265 11.19 17.00 -0.59
CA ASP A 265 12.23 18.06 -0.59
C ASP A 265 13.70 17.62 -0.43
N ASP A 266 13.95 16.33 -0.16
CA ASP A 266 15.29 15.72 -0.06
C ASP A 266 15.74 14.95 -1.32
N VAL A 267 14.88 14.85 -2.32
CA VAL A 267 15.12 14.17 -3.61
C VAL A 267 14.83 15.12 -4.79
N SER A 268 14.91 14.62 -6.04
CA SER A 268 14.86 15.50 -7.23
C SER A 268 14.48 14.79 -8.53
N ASN A 269 13.96 13.56 -8.46
CA ASN A 269 13.37 12.92 -9.64
C ASN A 269 11.84 13.09 -9.59
N ASP A 270 11.12 12.51 -10.54
CA ASP A 270 9.69 12.73 -10.70
C ASP A 270 8.88 11.95 -9.65
N GLY A 271 8.42 12.64 -8.60
CA GLY A 271 7.56 12.11 -7.54
C GLY A 271 6.15 11.82 -8.04
N ARG A 272 5.74 10.55 -8.03
CA ARG A 272 4.44 10.08 -8.52
C ARG A 272 3.81 9.05 -7.59
N LYS A 273 2.48 8.86 -7.71
CA LYS A 273 1.71 7.84 -6.98
C LYS A 273 2.03 7.80 -5.48
N PRO A 274 1.87 8.93 -4.74
CA PRO A 274 1.96 8.87 -3.30
C PRO A 274 0.79 8.07 -2.73
N ALA A 275 1.04 7.40 -1.60
CA ALA A 275 0.03 6.79 -0.77
C ALA A 275 0.28 7.17 0.70
N ILE A 276 -0.78 7.32 1.49
CA ILE A 276 -0.74 7.80 2.88
C ILE A 276 -1.41 6.84 3.86
N ALA A 277 -0.79 6.68 5.03
CA ALA A 277 -1.44 6.07 6.20
C ALA A 277 -1.16 6.91 7.45
N VAL A 278 -2.04 6.84 8.43
CA VAL A 278 -1.88 7.53 9.72
C VAL A 278 -2.05 6.55 10.89
N SER A 279 -1.31 6.77 11.97
CA SER A 279 -1.56 6.08 13.25
C SER A 279 -1.20 6.97 14.43
N GLY A 280 -2.18 7.26 15.27
CA GLY A 280 -2.06 8.19 16.39
C GLY A 280 -1.66 9.60 15.93
N ASN A 281 -0.44 10.04 16.25
CA ASN A 281 0.11 11.30 15.77
C ASN A 281 1.04 11.13 14.55
N ASN A 282 1.27 9.90 14.09
CA ASN A 282 2.19 9.65 12.99
C ASN A 282 1.48 9.71 11.64
N VAL A 283 2.15 10.31 10.67
CA VAL A 283 1.75 10.31 9.26
C VAL A 283 2.85 9.61 8.47
N TYR A 284 2.48 8.69 7.60
CA TYR A 284 3.39 7.87 6.81
C TYR A 284 3.05 8.06 5.34
N VAL A 285 4.04 8.42 4.52
CA VAL A 285 3.87 8.63 3.08
C VAL A 285 4.87 7.77 2.34
N ALA A 286 4.39 6.99 1.37
CA ALA A 286 5.22 6.26 0.42
C ALA A 286 4.95 6.75 -1.00
N TRP A 287 5.94 6.81 -1.89
CA TRP A 287 5.76 7.27 -3.27
C TRP A 287 6.70 6.59 -4.26
N CYS A 288 6.39 6.71 -5.55
CA CYS A 288 7.29 6.37 -6.64
C CYS A 288 8.19 7.55 -7.00
N GLU A 289 9.49 7.32 -6.99
CA GLU A 289 10.52 8.25 -7.42
C GLU A 289 10.99 7.84 -8.83
N PHE A 290 10.49 8.49 -9.87
CA PHE A 290 10.67 8.09 -11.27
C PHE A 290 11.82 8.82 -11.96
N GLU A 291 12.82 8.06 -12.46
CA GLU A 291 13.85 8.59 -13.37
C GLU A 291 13.65 8.07 -14.81
N SER A 292 13.22 6.82 -14.96
CA SER A 292 12.83 6.24 -16.26
C SER A 292 12.00 4.96 -16.08
N LEU A 293 11.40 4.46 -17.17
CA LEU A 293 10.69 3.16 -17.17
C LEU A 293 11.51 1.99 -16.62
N SER A 294 12.85 2.01 -16.69
CA SER A 294 13.73 0.96 -16.15
C SER A 294 14.38 1.31 -14.82
N LYS A 295 14.11 2.49 -14.26
CA LYS A 295 14.80 3.03 -13.09
C LYS A 295 13.87 3.95 -12.29
N GLN A 296 13.23 3.34 -11.30
CA GLN A 296 12.29 3.95 -10.36
C GLN A 296 12.58 3.40 -8.96
N TRP A 297 12.19 4.11 -7.91
CA TRP A 297 12.30 3.63 -6.53
C TRP A 297 11.00 3.82 -5.78
N VAL A 298 10.76 2.98 -4.76
CA VAL A 298 9.74 3.27 -3.76
C VAL A 298 10.41 3.98 -2.59
N ARG A 299 9.96 5.21 -2.31
CA ARG A 299 10.44 6.08 -1.25
C ARG A 299 9.45 6.15 -0.10
N PHE A 300 9.93 6.59 1.05
CA PHE A 300 9.12 6.79 2.25
C PHE A 300 9.61 7.95 3.10
N ARG A 301 8.67 8.69 3.69
CA ARG A 301 8.92 9.71 4.71
C ARG A 301 7.81 9.65 5.75
N GLN A 302 8.12 10.06 6.98
CA GLN A 302 7.16 10.03 8.08
C GLN A 302 7.23 11.32 8.90
N SER A 303 6.09 11.73 9.45
CA SER A 303 5.97 12.73 10.50
C SER A 303 5.52 12.07 11.80
N ASN A 304 5.98 12.58 12.95
CA ASN A 304 5.55 12.13 14.28
C ASN A 304 4.59 13.10 15.00
N ASN A 305 4.10 14.14 14.30
CA ASN A 305 3.20 15.15 14.85
C ASN A 305 2.24 15.69 13.78
N LYS A 306 1.36 14.81 13.29
CA LYS A 306 0.25 15.09 12.38
C LYS A 306 0.67 15.86 11.11
N GLY A 307 1.86 15.57 10.59
CA GLY A 307 2.41 16.22 9.38
C GLY A 307 2.81 17.68 9.54
N ALA A 308 2.90 18.22 10.76
CA ALA A 308 3.41 19.57 10.99
C ALA A 308 4.83 19.70 10.40
N SER A 309 5.12 20.77 9.65
CA SER A 309 6.30 20.86 8.77
C SER A 309 7.65 20.56 9.45
N GLY A 310 7.81 20.94 10.72
CA GLY A 310 9.03 20.65 11.52
C GLY A 310 9.10 19.26 12.16
N SER A 311 8.20 18.34 11.82
CA SER A 311 8.09 17.00 12.44
C SER A 311 8.36 15.83 11.47
N TRP A 312 8.58 16.12 10.20
CA TRP A 312 8.94 15.13 9.19
C TRP A 312 10.37 14.62 9.40
N SER A 313 10.63 13.36 9.04
CA SER A 313 11.99 12.80 9.04
C SER A 313 12.88 13.62 8.08
N PRO A 314 14.13 13.92 8.45
CA PRO A 314 14.97 14.85 7.68
C PRO A 314 15.35 14.35 6.28
N TYR A 315 15.20 13.05 6.03
CA TYR A 315 15.46 12.40 4.75
C TYR A 315 14.42 11.33 4.46
N SER A 316 14.22 11.02 3.18
CA SER A 316 13.48 9.88 2.67
C SER A 316 14.26 8.57 2.82
N GLU A 317 13.55 7.48 3.08
CA GLU A 317 14.07 6.12 3.03
C GLU A 317 13.76 5.48 1.68
N ASN A 318 14.68 4.65 1.15
CA ASN A 318 14.44 3.85 -0.05
C ASN A 318 13.95 2.44 0.36
N ILE A 319 12.67 2.17 0.14
CA ILE A 319 12.02 0.90 0.48
C ILE A 319 12.36 -0.19 -0.53
N SER A 320 12.47 0.13 -1.82
CA SER A 320 12.71 -0.87 -2.88
C SER A 320 14.13 -1.43 -2.88
N GLY A 321 15.04 -0.91 -2.03
CA GLY A 321 16.42 -1.37 -1.85
C GLY A 321 17.36 -1.13 -3.04
N GLY A 322 16.81 -0.92 -4.22
CA GLY A 322 17.47 -0.63 -5.49
C GLY A 322 16.45 -0.16 -6.53
N PRO A 323 16.90 0.20 -7.74
CA PRO A 323 16.00 0.60 -8.81
C PRO A 323 15.20 -0.59 -9.35
N LEU A 324 13.93 -0.32 -9.63
CA LEU A 324 12.99 -1.20 -10.32
C LEU A 324 12.54 -0.53 -11.63
N GLY A 325 12.12 -1.32 -12.60
CA GLY A 325 11.36 -0.82 -13.74
C GLY A 325 9.85 -0.95 -13.53
N ALA A 326 9.08 -0.39 -14.46
CA ALA A 326 7.66 -0.64 -14.65
C ALA A 326 7.34 -0.66 -16.16
N HIS A 327 6.41 -1.50 -16.58
CA HIS A 327 6.03 -1.66 -17.98
C HIS A 327 4.98 -0.64 -18.41
N ALA A 328 5.15 -0.11 -19.63
CA ALA A 328 4.24 0.89 -20.19
C ALA A 328 2.83 0.35 -20.52
N ASP A 329 2.63 -0.97 -20.43
CA ASP A 329 1.39 -1.64 -20.86
C ASP A 329 0.19 -1.33 -19.94
N VAL A 330 0.45 -0.97 -18.67
CA VAL A 330 -0.59 -0.59 -17.68
C VAL A 330 -0.10 0.47 -16.70
N SER A 331 1.10 0.29 -16.12
CA SER A 331 1.57 1.14 -15.02
C SER A 331 2.93 1.73 -15.34
N THR A 332 2.94 2.93 -15.94
CA THR A 332 4.16 3.72 -16.20
C THR A 332 5.03 3.93 -14.95
N TYR A 333 4.39 3.93 -13.78
CA TYR A 333 5.02 4.18 -12.47
C TYR A 333 4.89 2.96 -11.56
N LEU A 334 5.79 2.83 -10.58
CA LEU A 334 5.51 2.03 -9.39
C LEU A 334 4.28 2.64 -8.67
N CYS A 335 3.38 1.79 -8.19
CA CYS A 335 2.22 2.15 -7.39
C CYS A 335 2.44 1.55 -5.99
N PRO A 336 3.01 2.30 -5.04
CA PRO A 336 3.01 1.90 -3.65
C PRO A 336 1.61 2.08 -3.04
N ALA A 337 1.23 1.16 -2.17
CA ALA A 337 0.13 1.29 -1.23
C ALA A 337 0.66 1.04 0.19
N ILE A 338 0.09 1.69 1.20
CA ILE A 338 0.62 1.69 2.58
C ILE A 338 -0.48 1.48 3.62
N ALA A 339 -0.19 0.64 4.63
CA ALA A 339 -1.06 0.40 5.77
C ALA A 339 -0.25 0.32 7.07
N VAL A 340 -0.92 0.47 8.21
CA VAL A 340 -0.33 0.34 9.56
C VAL A 340 -1.14 -0.65 10.38
N ASP A 341 -0.50 -1.66 10.96
CA ASP A 341 -1.15 -2.64 11.83
C ASP A 341 -1.34 -2.12 13.27
N SER A 342 -2.14 -2.84 14.07
CA SER A 342 -2.38 -2.48 15.48
C SER A 342 -1.15 -2.62 16.40
N ASN A 343 -0.01 -3.08 15.87
CA ASN A 343 1.28 -3.12 16.55
C ASN A 343 2.21 -1.97 16.10
N GLU A 344 1.68 -0.94 15.42
CA GLU A 344 2.44 0.19 14.89
C GLU A 344 3.52 -0.22 13.87
N LYS A 345 3.28 -1.32 13.15
CA LYS A 345 4.12 -1.76 12.06
C LYS A 345 3.55 -1.21 10.76
N ILE A 346 4.44 -0.65 9.95
CA ILE A 346 4.16 -0.07 8.65
C ILE A 346 4.35 -1.16 7.60
N HIS A 347 3.41 -1.26 6.67
CA HIS A 347 3.35 -2.23 5.58
C HIS A 347 3.27 -1.48 4.26
N VAL A 348 4.11 -1.82 3.30
CA VAL A 348 4.07 -1.23 1.96
C VAL A 348 4.10 -2.33 0.92
N ALA A 349 3.15 -2.32 0.01
CA ALA A 349 3.14 -3.17 -1.18
C ALA A 349 3.34 -2.31 -2.44
N PHE A 350 4.02 -2.86 -3.45
CA PHE A 350 4.30 -2.16 -4.71
C PHE A 350 4.56 -3.13 -5.86
N ASN A 351 4.16 -2.78 -7.07
CA ASN A 351 4.58 -3.47 -8.29
C ASN A 351 6.06 -3.15 -8.60
N GLY A 352 6.70 -3.97 -9.44
CA GLY A 352 7.98 -3.61 -10.05
C GLY A 352 8.64 -4.71 -10.88
N LEU A 353 9.53 -4.29 -11.77
CA LEU A 353 10.33 -5.13 -12.64
C LEU A 353 11.79 -5.13 -12.16
N VAL A 354 12.33 -6.29 -11.80
CA VAL A 354 13.78 -6.43 -11.54
C VAL A 354 14.57 -6.48 -12.85
N SER A 355 15.82 -6.02 -12.82
CA SER A 355 16.70 -6.04 -14.00
C SER A 355 16.87 -7.46 -14.57
N GLY A 356 16.56 -7.62 -15.86
CA GLY A 356 16.54 -8.93 -16.54
C GLY A 356 15.27 -9.75 -16.32
N GLY A 357 14.31 -9.26 -15.53
CA GLY A 357 12.95 -9.77 -15.52
C GLY A 357 12.20 -9.41 -16.81
N THR A 358 11.13 -10.15 -17.10
CA THR A 358 10.28 -9.92 -18.29
C THR A 358 8.99 -9.19 -17.94
N TYR A 359 8.55 -9.23 -16.68
CA TYR A 359 7.23 -8.80 -16.25
C TYR A 359 7.25 -8.34 -14.79
N GLU A 360 6.29 -7.49 -14.42
CA GLU A 360 6.17 -6.97 -13.07
C GLU A 360 5.63 -7.98 -12.05
N ASP A 361 6.21 -7.94 -10.86
CA ASP A 361 5.83 -8.70 -9.67
C ASP A 361 5.33 -7.76 -8.57
N ILE A 362 4.52 -8.26 -7.63
CA ILE A 362 4.20 -7.55 -6.40
C ILE A 362 5.25 -7.84 -5.33
N TYR A 363 5.84 -6.78 -4.80
CA TYR A 363 6.76 -6.79 -3.68
C TYR A 363 6.07 -6.26 -2.43
N TYR A 364 6.55 -6.73 -1.30
CA TYR A 364 6.13 -6.29 0.02
C TYR A 364 7.34 -5.94 0.89
N ALA A 365 7.24 -4.84 1.62
CA ALA A 365 8.17 -4.42 2.64
C ALA A 365 7.41 -4.08 3.92
N SER A 366 8.07 -4.20 5.08
CA SER A 366 7.51 -3.71 6.33
C SER A 366 8.56 -3.23 7.31
N LYS A 367 8.17 -2.34 8.22
CA LYS A 367 9.06 -1.68 9.18
C LYS A 367 8.30 -1.43 10.48
N THR A 368 8.92 -1.65 11.63
CA THR A 368 8.43 -1.08 12.90
C THR A 368 8.90 0.37 13.01
N GLN A 369 8.17 1.26 13.69
CA GLN A 369 8.53 2.70 13.79
C GLN A 369 10.02 2.97 14.07
N ILE A 370 10.67 2.16 14.90
CA ILE A 370 12.09 2.28 15.30
C ILE A 370 13.07 1.32 14.56
N GLY A 371 12.56 0.48 13.66
CA GLY A 371 13.32 -0.55 12.95
C GLY A 371 13.85 -0.12 11.58
N SER A 372 14.58 -1.01 10.92
CA SER A 372 14.88 -0.91 9.49
C SER A 372 13.84 -1.64 8.66
N TRP A 373 13.72 -1.29 7.38
CA TRP A 373 12.84 -1.98 6.43
C TRP A 373 13.24 -3.45 6.23
N LEU A 374 12.30 -4.35 6.52
CA LEU A 374 12.31 -5.74 6.07
C LEU A 374 11.76 -5.77 4.64
N CYS A 375 12.64 -5.48 3.67
CA CYS A 375 12.35 -5.38 2.24
C CYS A 375 13.24 -6.37 1.44
N CYS A 376 12.98 -6.68 0.16
CA CYS A 376 11.71 -6.60 -0.57
C CYS A 376 11.25 -8.04 -0.82
N ARG A 377 10.21 -8.51 -0.13
CA ARG A 377 9.70 -9.86 -0.35
C ARG A 377 8.83 -9.87 -1.59
N ASN A 378 9.29 -10.51 -2.66
CA ASN A 378 8.46 -10.80 -3.82
C ASN A 378 7.34 -11.80 -3.42
N LEU A 379 6.10 -11.49 -3.79
CA LEU A 379 4.90 -12.26 -3.45
C LEU A 379 4.31 -13.03 -4.65
N THR A 380 4.79 -12.80 -5.86
CA THR A 380 4.23 -13.35 -7.11
C THR A 380 5.18 -14.24 -7.92
N SER A 381 6.50 -14.23 -7.67
CA SER A 381 7.55 -14.93 -8.45
C SER A 381 7.46 -16.46 -8.59
N ASN A 382 6.45 -17.12 -8.02
CA ASN A 382 6.30 -18.57 -8.00
C ASN A 382 5.33 -19.13 -9.07
N VAL A 383 4.81 -18.29 -9.96
CA VAL A 383 4.02 -18.77 -11.11
C VAL A 383 4.98 -19.22 -12.23
N ILE A 384 4.61 -20.25 -13.00
CA ILE A 384 5.40 -20.77 -14.13
C ILE A 384 4.53 -20.77 -15.40
N GLY A 385 4.97 -20.05 -16.44
CA GLY A 385 4.32 -19.96 -17.75
C GLY A 385 3.66 -18.61 -18.08
N LEU A 386 4.32 -17.80 -18.93
CA LEU A 386 3.76 -16.64 -19.67
C LEU A 386 2.97 -15.63 -18.80
N HIS A 387 3.63 -14.95 -17.86
CA HIS A 387 2.96 -14.10 -16.87
C HIS A 387 2.85 -12.64 -17.30
N ARG A 388 1.66 -12.11 -17.58
CA ARG A 388 1.48 -10.65 -17.75
C ARG A 388 1.71 -9.90 -16.41
N ASN A 389 1.88 -8.59 -16.48
CA ASN A 389 2.34 -7.75 -15.36
C ASN A 389 1.41 -7.83 -14.13
N ASN A 390 1.96 -8.01 -12.93
CA ASN A 390 1.21 -7.83 -11.68
C ASN A 390 1.32 -6.35 -11.27
N THR A 391 0.18 -5.67 -11.14
CA THR A 391 0.08 -4.20 -11.10
C THR A 391 -0.99 -3.71 -10.14
N THR A 392 -0.92 -2.42 -9.78
CA THR A 392 -1.81 -1.73 -8.80
C THR A 392 -2.11 -2.58 -7.56
N PRO A 393 -1.11 -2.91 -6.75
CA PRO A 393 -1.39 -3.49 -5.45
C PRO A 393 -2.06 -2.45 -4.56
N ASP A 394 -2.97 -2.92 -3.72
CA ASP A 394 -3.52 -2.16 -2.62
C ASP A 394 -3.53 -2.99 -1.32
N ILE A 395 -3.38 -2.33 -0.17
CA ILE A 395 -3.06 -2.98 1.10
C ILE A 395 -3.80 -2.34 2.27
N ALA A 396 -4.41 -3.16 3.11
CA ALA A 396 -5.07 -2.74 4.35
C ALA A 396 -4.70 -3.65 5.51
N ALA A 397 -4.81 -3.15 6.74
CA ALA A 397 -4.53 -3.91 7.96
C ALA A 397 -5.76 -3.95 8.88
N GLY A 398 -6.02 -5.12 9.46
CA GLY A 398 -7.11 -5.36 10.41
C GLY A 398 -6.58 -6.05 11.67
N GLY A 399 -6.36 -5.29 12.74
CA GLY A 399 -5.63 -5.80 13.90
C GLY A 399 -4.16 -6.05 13.52
N GLU A 400 -3.66 -7.26 13.74
CA GLU A 400 -2.30 -7.66 13.31
C GLU A 400 -2.25 -8.23 11.88
N ASP A 401 -3.41 -8.49 11.27
CA ASP A 401 -3.50 -9.10 9.94
C ASP A 401 -3.47 -8.05 8.82
N VAL A 402 -2.88 -8.44 7.70
CA VAL A 402 -2.60 -7.59 6.54
C VAL A 402 -3.15 -8.26 5.29
N HIS A 403 -3.91 -7.49 4.54
CA HIS A 403 -4.68 -7.90 3.38
C HIS A 403 -4.11 -7.18 2.17
N LEU A 404 -3.81 -7.93 1.12
CA LEU A 404 -3.19 -7.44 -0.10
C LEU A 404 -4.01 -7.89 -1.29
N VAL A 405 -4.48 -6.93 -2.08
CA VAL A 405 -5.12 -7.17 -3.37
C VAL A 405 -4.23 -6.62 -4.49
N TRP A 406 -4.29 -7.20 -5.68
CA TRP A 406 -3.63 -6.65 -6.87
C TRP A 406 -4.29 -7.14 -8.15
N ALA A 407 -4.04 -6.44 -9.25
CA ALA A 407 -4.42 -6.91 -10.58
C ALA A 407 -3.29 -7.79 -11.15
N GLY A 408 -3.63 -8.98 -11.63
CA GLY A 408 -2.65 -9.90 -12.23
C GLY A 408 -3.23 -10.76 -13.35
N PRO A 409 -2.39 -11.57 -14.01
CA PRO A 409 -2.83 -12.44 -15.09
C PRO A 409 -3.77 -13.55 -14.58
N PRO A 410 -4.76 -13.96 -15.37
CA PRO A 410 -5.56 -15.15 -15.10
C PRO A 410 -4.69 -16.43 -15.00
N PRO A 411 -5.21 -17.49 -14.36
CA PRO A 411 -4.52 -18.78 -14.31
C PRO A 411 -4.31 -19.36 -15.72
N PRO A 412 -3.31 -20.25 -15.87
CA PRO A 412 -2.91 -20.75 -17.19
C PRO A 412 -4.05 -21.48 -17.95
N PRO A 413 -3.98 -21.53 -19.30
CA PRO A 413 -5.05 -21.91 -20.23
C PRO A 413 -5.90 -23.15 -19.90
N PRO A 414 -7.16 -23.21 -20.40
CA PRO A 414 -7.46 -23.14 -21.84
C PRO A 414 -8.13 -21.81 -22.30
N PHE A 415 -7.45 -20.68 -22.10
CA PHE A 415 -7.90 -19.35 -22.49
C PHE A 415 -6.77 -18.55 -23.17
N ASP A 416 -7.13 -17.44 -23.79
CA ASP A 416 -6.43 -16.84 -24.93
C ASP A 416 -4.98 -16.40 -24.62
N PRO A 417 -3.96 -16.90 -25.36
CA PRO A 417 -2.60 -16.37 -25.28
C PRO A 417 -2.44 -14.94 -25.82
N GLU A 418 -3.43 -14.39 -26.54
CA GLU A 418 -3.44 -13.03 -27.09
C GLU A 418 -4.30 -12.03 -26.29
N GLY A 419 -5.03 -12.48 -25.25
CA GLY A 419 -5.94 -11.65 -24.46
C GLY A 419 -5.26 -10.61 -23.55
N ASN A 420 -5.94 -9.49 -23.30
CA ASN A 420 -5.49 -8.41 -22.40
C ASN A 420 -6.05 -8.55 -20.96
N ASP A 421 -6.76 -9.63 -20.66
CA ASP A 421 -7.53 -9.84 -19.44
C ASP A 421 -6.73 -9.77 -18.13
N TYR A 422 -7.28 -9.08 -17.15
CA TYR A 422 -6.78 -9.10 -15.77
C TYR A 422 -7.77 -9.78 -14.83
N GLU A 423 -7.25 -10.28 -13.72
CA GLU A 423 -8.02 -10.75 -12.57
C GLU A 423 -7.63 -9.99 -11.31
N VAL A 424 -8.57 -9.92 -10.36
CA VAL A 424 -8.31 -9.44 -9.01
C VAL A 424 -7.85 -10.61 -8.15
N LEU A 425 -6.58 -10.55 -7.76
CA LEU A 425 -5.90 -11.56 -6.95
C LEU A 425 -5.71 -11.02 -5.53
N TYR A 426 -5.76 -11.93 -4.55
CA TYR A 426 -5.65 -11.54 -3.15
C TYR A 426 -4.75 -12.50 -2.36
N LYS A 427 -4.17 -11.97 -1.28
CA LYS A 427 -3.51 -12.68 -0.19
C LYS A 427 -3.80 -12.03 1.15
N ARG A 428 -3.67 -12.79 2.23
CA ARG A 428 -3.58 -12.28 3.60
C ARG A 428 -2.38 -12.84 4.34
N THR A 429 -2.01 -12.17 5.42
CA THR A 429 -1.24 -12.82 6.48
C THR A 429 -2.09 -13.89 7.17
N VAL A 430 -1.40 -14.91 7.65
CA VAL A 430 -1.94 -15.94 8.52
C VAL A 430 -0.93 -16.20 9.63
N THR A 431 -1.40 -16.03 10.86
CA THR A 431 -0.67 -16.45 12.06
C THR A 431 -0.80 -17.96 12.23
N LEU A 432 0.28 -18.68 12.00
CA LEU A 432 0.35 -20.11 12.29
C LEU A 432 0.31 -20.31 13.81
N GLY A 433 -0.71 -21.02 14.30
CA GLY A 433 -0.84 -21.35 15.73
C GLY A 433 0.36 -22.15 16.26
N GLU A 434 0.60 -22.06 17.57
CA GLU A 434 1.70 -22.77 18.24
C GLU A 434 1.60 -24.29 17.96
N GLY A 435 2.56 -24.83 17.20
CA GLY A 435 2.61 -26.25 16.82
C GLY A 435 2.85 -26.54 15.34
N VAL A 436 2.80 -25.54 14.44
CA VAL A 436 3.15 -25.74 13.02
C VAL A 436 4.67 -25.67 12.82
N TYR A 437 5.34 -26.82 12.88
CA TYR A 437 6.75 -26.95 12.55
C TYR A 437 6.96 -26.86 11.03
N LEU A 438 7.58 -25.77 10.56
CA LEU A 438 8.05 -25.70 9.17
C LEU A 438 9.19 -26.71 8.95
N PRO A 439 9.19 -27.50 7.86
CA PRO A 439 10.29 -28.41 7.56
C PRO A 439 11.55 -27.61 7.20
N ILE A 440 12.54 -27.61 8.09
CA ILE A 440 13.86 -27.04 7.82
C ILE A 440 14.56 -27.93 6.79
N ILE A 441 14.47 -27.58 5.51
CA ILE A 441 15.31 -28.16 4.46
C ILE A 441 16.72 -27.57 4.61
N MET A 442 17.52 -28.15 5.50
CA MET A 442 18.96 -27.93 5.47
C MET A 442 19.50 -28.51 4.16
N LYS A 443 19.86 -27.63 3.22
CA LYS A 443 20.74 -28.02 2.11
C LYS A 443 22.07 -28.44 2.73
N SER A 444 22.39 -29.73 2.63
CA SER A 444 23.76 -30.20 2.81
C SER A 444 24.62 -29.60 1.70
N TYR A 445 25.72 -28.97 2.10
CA TYR A 445 26.81 -28.52 1.21
C TYR A 445 27.68 -29.72 0.80
#